data_AF-Q5L558-F1
#
_entry.id   AF-Q5L558-F1
#
_cell.length_a   1.000
_cell.length_b   1.000
_cell.length_c   1.000
_cell.angle_alpha   90.00
_cell.angle_beta   90.00
_cell.angle_gamma   90.00
#
_symmetry.space_group_name_H-M   'P 1'
#
loop_
_entity.id
_entity.type
_entity.pdbx_description
1 polymer ?
#
loop_
_entity_poly.entity_id
_entity_poly.type
_entity_poly.pdbx_seq_one_letter_code
_entity_poly.pdbx_strand_id
1 'polypeptide(L)'
;MHILLSILSLLLALPAIGGETTTSLKDEENDQQIEDISIKHPSIFHSYIDCLQSTREKGLSTLIVLYSDENTVAFQQLFSMAVNMEESVLSKYANFTVLSPTGINLLIYPPIPDPMLAEIAHFKGLFPEVKDLKGTYLITLSVSDRDEKIMDIASIDLPQEDSVKPMISIR
;
A
#
# COMPACT_ATOMS: atom_id res chain seq x y z
N MET A 1 -2.32 24.69 -41.09
CA MET A 1 -1.98 23.26 -40.89
C MET A 1 -0.49 23.15 -40.58
N HIS A 2 -0.08 23.20 -39.31
CA HIS A 2 1.34 23.12 -38.91
C HIS A 2 1.59 22.29 -37.64
N ILE A 3 0.64 21.47 -37.19
CA ILE A 3 0.75 20.74 -35.91
C ILE A 3 1.21 19.28 -36.11
N LEU A 4 1.21 18.76 -37.34
CA LEU A 4 1.56 17.36 -37.62
C LEU A 4 3.06 17.07 -37.72
N LEU A 5 3.93 18.09 -37.80
CA LEU A 5 5.39 17.89 -37.95
C LEU A 5 6.14 17.73 -36.62
N SER A 6 5.56 18.14 -35.49
CA SER A 6 6.23 18.06 -34.18
C SER A 6 6.19 16.66 -33.56
N ILE A 7 5.25 15.80 -33.95
CA ILE A 7 5.11 14.45 -33.39
C ILE A 7 6.17 13.50 -33.98
N LEU A 8 6.58 13.70 -35.24
CA LEU A 8 7.56 12.83 -35.90
C LEU A 8 8.98 13.04 -35.37
N SER A 9 9.29 14.22 -34.83
CA SER A 9 10.63 14.51 -34.30
C SER A 9 10.87 13.90 -32.91
N LEU A 10 9.82 13.45 -32.20
CA LEU A 10 9.94 12.82 -30.89
C LEU A 10 10.26 11.31 -30.99
N LEU A 11 9.92 10.67 -32.11
CA LEU A 11 10.15 9.22 -32.30
C LEU A 11 11.62 8.86 -32.60
N LEU A 12 12.46 9.85 -32.93
CA LEU A 12 13.86 9.64 -33.34
C LEU A 12 14.86 9.77 -32.17
N ALA A 13 14.39 9.98 -30.94
CA ALA A 13 15.23 10.15 -29.75
C ALA A 13 15.28 8.91 -28.83
N LEU A 14 14.92 7.72 -29.32
CA LEU A 14 15.20 6.46 -28.59
C LEU A 14 16.61 5.98 -28.91
N PRO A 15 17.52 5.86 -27.93
CA PRO A 15 18.71 5.05 -28.09
C PRO A 15 18.30 3.58 -28.18
N ALA A 16 18.59 2.96 -29.31
CA ALA A 16 18.69 1.52 -29.42
C ALA A 16 19.85 1.05 -28.52
N ILE A 17 19.55 0.25 -27.49
CA ILE A 17 20.55 -0.53 -26.78
C ILE A 17 20.13 -1.99 -26.85
N GLY A 18 20.75 -2.69 -27.79
CA GLY A 18 20.95 -4.13 -27.71
C GLY A 18 22.15 -4.42 -26.80
N GLY A 19 22.10 -5.54 -26.07
CA GLY A 19 23.18 -5.99 -25.21
C GLY A 19 22.84 -7.32 -24.55
N GLU A 20 23.70 -8.29 -24.74
CA GLU A 20 23.49 -9.73 -24.57
C GLU A 20 24.14 -10.21 -23.25
N THR A 21 23.48 -11.20 -22.61
CA THR A 21 23.94 -12.16 -21.58
C THR A 21 25.13 -11.81 -20.66
N THR A 22 24.92 -11.79 -19.34
CA THR A 22 25.80 -12.48 -18.38
C THR A 22 25.05 -12.82 -17.09
N THR A 23 25.27 -14.04 -16.63
CA THR A 23 24.84 -14.62 -15.36
C THR A 23 25.51 -13.93 -14.17
N SER A 24 24.76 -13.59 -13.12
CA SER A 24 25.31 -13.57 -11.76
C SER A 24 24.18 -13.72 -10.74
N LEU A 25 23.96 -14.97 -10.32
CA LEU A 25 23.37 -15.27 -9.02
C LEU A 25 24.21 -14.60 -7.93
N LYS A 26 23.61 -13.70 -7.15
CA LYS A 26 24.09 -13.40 -5.80
C LYS A 26 22.91 -12.98 -4.92
N ASP A 27 22.61 -13.89 -4.01
CA ASP A 27 21.71 -13.75 -2.87
C ASP A 27 22.10 -12.57 -1.98
N GLU A 28 21.44 -11.41 -2.10
CA GLU A 28 21.40 -10.36 -1.07
C GLU A 28 20.09 -9.54 -1.18
N GLU A 29 18.93 -10.19 -1.26
CA GLU A 29 17.63 -9.52 -1.33
C GLU A 29 16.78 -9.87 -0.10
N ASN A 30 16.90 -9.10 0.98
CA ASN A 30 15.82 -9.07 1.98
C ASN A 30 15.56 -7.65 2.53
N ASP A 31 16.55 -6.76 2.48
CA ASP A 31 16.36 -5.36 2.91
C ASP A 31 16.01 -4.39 1.77
N GLN A 32 16.20 -4.77 0.50
CA GLN A 32 15.97 -3.89 -0.66
C GLN A 32 14.50 -3.85 -1.14
N GLN A 33 13.67 -4.81 -0.76
CA GLN A 33 12.29 -4.87 -1.29
C GLN A 33 11.36 -3.79 -0.73
N ILE A 34 11.56 -3.37 0.52
CA ILE A 34 10.69 -2.37 1.17
C ILE A 34 11.00 -0.96 0.64
N GLU A 35 12.28 -0.62 0.45
CA GLU A 35 12.68 0.66 -0.15
C GLU A 35 12.20 0.78 -1.61
N ASP A 36 12.28 -0.30 -2.38
CA ASP A 36 11.94 -0.31 -3.80
C ASP A 36 10.42 -0.16 -4.06
N ILE A 37 9.55 -0.57 -3.11
CA ILE A 37 8.10 -0.38 -3.20
C ILE A 37 7.70 1.07 -2.87
N SER A 38 8.32 1.68 -1.85
CA SER A 38 8.02 3.08 -1.49
C SER A 38 8.43 4.07 -2.58
N ILE A 39 9.52 3.78 -3.30
CA ILE A 39 9.96 4.57 -4.46
C ILE A 39 8.96 4.46 -5.63
N LYS A 40 8.33 3.30 -5.80
CA LYS A 40 7.34 3.06 -6.87
C LYS A 40 5.98 3.70 -6.57
N HIS A 41 5.60 3.77 -5.30
CA HIS A 41 4.28 4.22 -4.85
C HIS A 41 4.38 5.35 -3.80
N PRO A 42 4.75 6.59 -4.21
CA PRO A 42 5.07 7.70 -3.30
C PRO A 42 3.87 8.28 -2.53
N SER A 43 2.65 7.79 -2.80
CA SER A 43 1.43 8.20 -2.12
C SER A 43 0.87 7.11 -1.21
N ILE A 44 1.51 5.94 -1.13
CA ILE A 44 1.07 4.80 -0.33
C ILE A 44 2.02 4.60 0.86
N PHE A 45 1.47 4.52 2.06
CA PHE A 45 2.21 4.46 3.32
C PHE A 45 1.79 3.26 4.17
N HIS A 46 2.74 2.71 4.93
CA HIS A 46 2.48 1.62 5.90
C HIS A 46 2.33 2.12 7.36
N SER A 47 2.59 3.41 7.59
CA SER A 47 2.39 4.10 8.87
C SER A 47 1.32 5.16 8.70
N TYR A 48 0.35 5.17 9.62
CA TYR A 48 -0.70 6.18 9.62
C TYR A 48 -0.11 7.59 9.84
N ILE A 49 0.86 7.71 10.76
CA ILE A 49 1.46 9.00 11.12
C ILE A 49 2.28 9.57 9.97
N ASP A 50 3.04 8.73 9.28
CA ASP A 50 3.85 9.17 8.13
C ASP A 50 2.93 9.61 6.98
N CYS A 51 1.84 8.87 6.75
CA CYS A 51 0.81 9.24 5.79
C CYS A 51 0.16 10.59 6.13
N LEU A 52 -0.20 10.80 7.40
CA LEU A 52 -0.81 12.04 7.88
C LEU A 52 0.14 13.23 7.72
N GLN A 53 1.40 13.07 8.11
CA GLN A 53 2.42 14.10 7.95
C GLN A 53 2.61 14.44 6.46
N SER A 54 2.79 13.44 5.60
CA SER A 54 2.93 13.67 4.16
C SER A 54 1.70 14.35 3.55
N THR A 55 0.50 14.01 4.03
CA THR A 55 -0.76 14.64 3.59
C THR A 55 -0.76 16.13 3.90
N ARG A 56 -0.35 16.51 5.11
CA ARG A 56 -0.22 17.92 5.52
C ARG A 56 0.87 18.66 4.75
N GLU A 57 2.05 18.05 4.60
CA GLU A 57 3.17 18.66 3.88
C GLU A 57 2.86 18.92 2.41
N LYS A 58 2.12 18.02 1.76
CA LYS A 58 1.65 18.18 0.38
C LYS A 58 0.43 19.11 0.26
N GLY A 59 -0.14 19.60 1.38
CA GLY A 59 -1.33 20.44 1.40
C GLY A 59 -2.61 19.72 0.95
N LEU A 60 -2.64 18.39 1.08
CA LEU A 60 -3.81 17.58 0.78
C LEU A 60 -4.78 17.61 1.96
N SER A 61 -6.07 17.48 1.69
CA SER A 61 -7.13 17.51 2.70
C SER A 61 -7.79 16.15 2.95
N THR A 62 -7.36 15.12 2.22
CA THR A 62 -7.95 13.77 2.29
C THR A 62 -6.86 12.73 2.52
N LEU A 63 -7.14 11.78 3.39
CA LEU A 63 -6.32 10.60 3.63
C LEU A 63 -7.25 9.37 3.58
N ILE A 64 -6.86 8.36 2.79
CA ILE A 64 -7.64 7.13 2.65
C ILE A 64 -6.90 6.01 3.37
N VAL A 65 -7.55 5.39 4.35
CA VAL A 65 -7.04 4.25 5.09
C VAL A 65 -7.73 2.98 4.58
N LEU A 66 -6.94 2.08 4.00
CA LEU A 66 -7.38 0.73 3.67
C LEU A 66 -7.05 -0.15 4.86
N TYR A 67 -8.10 -0.51 5.60
CA TYR A 67 -8.04 -1.06 6.93
C TYR A 67 -8.51 -2.52 6.97
N SER A 68 -7.91 -3.32 7.84
CA SER A 68 -8.45 -4.60 8.27
C SER A 68 -8.22 -4.82 9.76
N ASP A 69 -9.11 -5.56 10.42
CA ASP A 69 -8.94 -5.90 11.84
C ASP A 69 -7.75 -6.85 12.08
N GLU A 70 -7.28 -6.92 13.33
CA GLU A 70 -6.11 -7.70 13.72
C GLU A 70 -6.19 -9.20 13.39
N ASN A 71 -7.39 -9.74 13.12
CA ASN A 71 -7.59 -11.14 12.78
C ASN A 71 -7.75 -11.38 11.27
N THR A 72 -7.86 -10.32 10.47
CA THR A 72 -8.10 -10.41 9.03
C THR A 72 -6.82 -10.09 8.26
N VAL A 73 -6.13 -11.11 7.75
CA VAL A 73 -4.92 -10.95 6.94
C VAL A 73 -5.31 -10.62 5.50
N ALA A 74 -5.27 -9.34 5.12
CA ALA A 74 -5.71 -8.86 3.79
C ALA A 74 -4.72 -7.87 3.15
N PHE A 75 -3.47 -7.84 3.62
CA PHE A 75 -2.52 -6.79 3.28
C PHE A 75 -2.26 -6.69 1.77
N GLN A 76 -2.04 -7.82 1.10
CA GLN A 76 -1.72 -7.83 -0.34
C GLN A 76 -2.91 -7.35 -1.20
N GLN A 77 -4.12 -7.77 -0.84
CA GLN A 77 -5.34 -7.34 -1.54
C GLN A 77 -5.59 -5.85 -1.35
N LEU A 78 -5.45 -5.35 -0.12
CA LEU A 78 -5.63 -3.93 0.19
C LEU A 78 -4.51 -3.08 -0.42
N PHE A 79 -3.26 -3.55 -0.42
CA PHE A 79 -2.15 -2.87 -1.07
C PHE A 79 -2.36 -2.77 -2.58
N SER A 80 -2.78 -3.86 -3.23
CA SER A 80 -3.11 -3.85 -4.66
C SER A 80 -4.24 -2.85 -4.97
N MET A 81 -5.23 -2.75 -4.10
CA MET A 81 -6.29 -1.74 -4.22
C MET A 81 -5.75 -0.31 -4.07
N ALA A 82 -4.83 -0.08 -3.11
CA ALA A 82 -4.17 1.20 -2.93
C ALA A 82 -3.41 1.63 -4.19
N VAL A 83 -2.67 0.71 -4.81
CA VAL A 83 -1.96 0.94 -6.07
C VAL A 83 -2.93 1.35 -7.19
N ASN A 84 -4.02 0.61 -7.37
CA ASN A 84 -5.04 0.94 -8.37
C ASN A 84 -5.67 2.32 -8.12
N MET A 85 -5.87 2.71 -6.85
CA MET A 85 -6.39 4.03 -6.49
C MET A 85 -5.35 5.14 -6.71
N GLU A 86 -4.07 4.86 -6.46
CA GLU A 86 -2.98 5.80 -6.69
C GLU A 86 -2.80 6.10 -8.19
N GLU A 87 -2.89 5.08 -9.04
CA GLU A 87 -2.84 5.24 -10.50
C GLU A 87 -4.03 6.05 -11.06
N SER A 88 -5.08 6.23 -10.26
CA SER A 88 -6.23 7.06 -10.60
C SER A 88 -5.98 8.55 -10.33
N VAL A 89 -6.96 9.39 -10.66
CA VAL A 89 -6.92 10.83 -10.33
C VAL A 89 -6.93 11.13 -8.83
N LEU A 90 -7.26 10.15 -7.98
CA LEU A 90 -7.35 10.32 -6.52
C LEU A 90 -6.00 10.66 -5.88
N SER A 91 -4.88 10.17 -6.43
CA SER A 91 -3.52 10.48 -5.91
C SER A 91 -3.17 11.97 -5.92
N LYS A 92 -3.88 12.78 -6.72
CA LYS A 92 -3.72 14.24 -6.71
C LYS A 92 -4.35 14.92 -5.49
N TYR A 93 -5.25 14.22 -4.80
CA TYR A 93 -6.11 14.79 -3.76
C TYR A 93 -5.98 14.05 -2.42
N ALA A 94 -5.49 12.82 -2.42
CA ALA A 94 -5.35 11.98 -1.24
C ALA A 94 -4.04 11.19 -1.24
N ASN A 95 -3.49 11.01 -0.05
CA ASN A 95 -2.55 9.92 0.20
C ASN A 95 -3.32 8.70 0.74
N PHE A 96 -2.69 7.54 0.62
CA PHE A 96 -3.24 6.26 1.00
C PHE A 96 -2.38 5.64 2.10
N THR A 97 -3.01 4.96 3.03
CA THR A 97 -2.29 4.09 3.97
C THR A 97 -2.98 2.73 4.05
N VAL A 98 -2.18 1.69 4.18
CA VAL A 98 -2.66 0.31 4.27
C VAL A 98 -2.34 -0.23 5.66
N LEU A 99 -3.39 -0.43 6.47
CA LEU A 99 -3.32 -0.93 7.83
C LEU A 99 -3.95 -2.32 7.89
N SER A 100 -3.11 -3.34 7.69
CA SER A 100 -3.52 -4.74 7.72
C SER A 100 -2.42 -5.60 8.30
N PRO A 101 -2.75 -6.64 9.09
CA PRO A 101 -1.78 -7.69 9.40
C PRO A 101 -1.20 -8.24 8.09
N THR A 102 0.12 -8.36 8.05
CA THR A 102 0.85 -8.93 6.91
C THR A 102 0.76 -10.45 6.88
N GLY A 103 0.46 -11.07 8.03
CA GLY A 103 0.45 -12.52 8.18
C GLY A 103 1.85 -13.16 8.18
N ILE A 104 2.90 -12.34 8.15
CA ILE A 104 4.28 -12.82 8.20
C ILE A 104 4.60 -13.17 9.65
N ASN A 105 4.86 -14.46 9.88
CA ASN A 105 5.43 -14.91 11.14
C ASN A 105 6.92 -15.15 10.92
N LEU A 106 7.75 -14.15 11.26
CA LEU A 106 9.20 -14.25 11.11
C LEU A 106 9.71 -15.37 12.03
N LEU A 107 10.37 -16.38 11.46
CA LEU A 107 10.96 -17.51 12.19
C LEU A 107 12.25 -17.11 12.91
N ILE A 108 12.22 -16.00 13.62
CA ILE A 108 13.31 -15.46 14.44
C ILE A 108 12.98 -15.67 15.91
N TYR A 109 14.00 -15.90 16.75
CA TYR A 109 13.82 -16.15 18.18
C TYR A 109 14.48 -15.04 19.02
N PRO A 110 13.74 -14.37 19.92
CA PRO A 110 12.32 -14.57 20.20
C PRO A 110 11.42 -14.14 19.03
N PRO A 111 10.21 -14.72 18.91
CA PRO A 111 9.28 -14.33 17.85
C PRO A 111 8.97 -12.84 17.95
N ILE A 112 9.22 -12.11 16.86
CA ILE A 112 8.88 -10.70 16.75
C ILE A 112 7.43 -10.61 16.24
N PRO A 113 6.54 -9.91 16.95
CA PRO A 113 5.18 -9.71 16.48
C PRO A 113 5.15 -8.85 15.20
N ASP A 114 4.13 -9.06 14.38
CA ASP A 114 3.91 -8.25 13.17
C ASP A 114 3.82 -6.76 13.53
N PRO A 115 4.71 -5.88 12.99
CA PRO A 115 4.70 -4.45 13.30
C PRO A 115 3.39 -3.77 12.92
N MET A 116 2.64 -4.29 11.94
CA MET A 116 1.34 -3.73 11.56
C MET A 116 0.27 -3.88 12.63
N LEU A 117 0.40 -4.85 13.54
CA LEU A 117 -0.52 -4.96 14.67
C LEU A 117 -0.39 -3.76 15.62
N ALA A 118 0.82 -3.20 15.76
CA ALA A 118 1.04 -2.01 16.57
C ALA A 118 0.44 -0.76 15.90
N GLU A 119 0.61 -0.62 14.58
CA GLU A 119 0.01 0.46 13.80
C GLU A 119 -1.53 0.43 13.84
N ILE A 120 -2.13 -0.77 13.69
CA ILE A 120 -3.58 -0.98 13.82
C ILE A 120 -4.07 -0.59 15.22
N ALA A 121 -3.38 -1.03 16.27
CA ALA A 121 -3.75 -0.70 17.64
C ALA A 121 -3.65 0.81 17.92
N HIS A 122 -2.61 1.46 17.39
CA HIS A 122 -2.44 2.90 17.49
C HIS A 122 -3.58 3.64 16.79
N PHE A 123 -3.91 3.27 15.55
CA PHE A 123 -5.01 3.87 14.80
C PHE A 123 -6.36 3.70 15.51
N LYS A 124 -6.65 2.51 16.06
CA LYS A 124 -7.85 2.28 16.91
C LYS A 124 -7.87 3.14 18.17
N GLY A 125 -6.71 3.46 18.73
CA GLY A 125 -6.59 4.34 19.89
C GLY A 125 -6.95 5.80 19.58
N LEU A 126 -6.70 6.24 18.34
CA LEU A 126 -7.04 7.59 17.86
C LEU A 126 -8.50 7.71 17.45
N PHE A 127 -9.08 6.64 16.86
CA PHE A 127 -10.44 6.62 16.35
C PHE A 127 -11.30 5.54 17.00
N PRO A 128 -12.05 5.88 18.06
CA PRO A 128 -12.92 4.93 18.77
C PRO A 128 -13.96 4.25 17.87
N GLU A 129 -14.39 4.91 16.78
CA GLU A 129 -15.34 4.38 15.80
C GLU A 129 -14.82 3.13 15.08
N VAL A 130 -13.50 2.96 15.00
CA VAL A 130 -12.83 1.84 14.32
C VAL A 130 -12.67 0.62 15.22
N LYS A 131 -12.79 0.80 16.54
CA LYS A 131 -12.42 -0.20 17.54
C LYS A 131 -13.12 -1.55 17.36
N ASP A 132 -14.41 -1.51 17.03
CA ASP A 132 -15.29 -2.67 16.92
C ASP A 132 -15.50 -3.15 15.48
N LEU A 133 -14.82 -2.54 14.50
CA LEU A 133 -14.87 -2.98 13.11
C LEU A 133 -14.23 -4.36 12.95
N LYS A 134 -14.88 -5.20 12.15
CA LYS A 134 -14.42 -6.57 11.83
C LYS A 134 -14.43 -6.78 10.32
N GLY A 135 -13.37 -7.37 9.78
CA GLY A 135 -13.14 -7.49 8.35
C GLY A 135 -12.38 -6.31 7.79
N THR A 136 -12.63 -6.01 6.51
CA THR A 136 -11.89 -5.01 5.72
C THR A 136 -12.73 -3.79 5.39
N TYR A 137 -12.14 -2.60 5.45
CA TYR A 137 -12.81 -1.32 5.27
C TYR A 137 -11.94 -0.31 4.52
N LEU A 138 -12.60 0.59 3.81
CA LEU A 138 -12.05 1.86 3.35
C LEU A 138 -12.55 2.94 4.28
N ILE A 139 -11.64 3.63 4.95
CA ILE A 139 -11.95 4.73 5.86
C ILE A 139 -11.40 6.01 5.23
N THR A 140 -12.28 6.99 5.02
CA THR A 140 -11.91 8.29 4.48
C THR A 140 -11.77 9.28 5.62
N LEU A 141 -10.62 9.93 5.72
CA LEU A 141 -10.37 10.99 6.69
C LEU A 141 -10.24 12.34 5.99
N SER A 142 -10.85 13.35 6.59
CA SER A 142 -10.54 14.75 6.32
C SER A 142 -9.35 15.14 7.18
N VAL A 143 -8.34 15.74 6.55
CA VAL A 143 -7.11 16.21 7.20
C VAL A 143 -7.07 17.73 7.15
N SER A 144 -6.73 18.32 8.29
CA SER A 144 -6.41 19.73 8.43
C SER A 144 -5.06 19.90 9.14
N ASP A 145 -4.56 21.13 9.21
CA ASP A 145 -3.30 21.46 9.89
C ASP A 145 -3.28 21.07 11.37
N ARG A 146 -4.45 20.94 12.02
CA ARG A 146 -4.57 20.78 13.47
C ARG A 146 -5.30 19.52 13.91
N ASP A 147 -6.08 18.94 13.01
CA ASP A 147 -7.00 17.86 13.37
C ASP A 147 -7.30 16.97 12.16
N GLU A 148 -7.83 15.79 12.47
CA GLU A 148 -8.21 14.76 11.53
C GLU A 148 -9.55 14.15 11.95
N LYS A 149 -10.41 13.90 10.97
CA LYS A 149 -11.76 13.38 11.26
C LYS A 149 -12.16 12.33 10.24
N ILE A 150 -12.70 11.22 10.73
CA ILE A 150 -13.36 10.23 9.88
C ILE A 150 -14.61 10.87 9.24
N MET A 151 -14.62 10.86 7.91
CA MET A 151 -15.73 11.36 7.10
C MET A 151 -16.65 10.22 6.67
N ASP A 152 -16.09 9.07 6.34
CA ASP A 152 -16.83 7.91 5.87
C ASP A 152 -16.09 6.60 6.17
N ILE A 153 -16.87 5.52 6.32
CA ILE A 153 -16.38 4.15 6.50
C ILE A 153 -17.21 3.25 5.59
N ALA A 154 -16.55 2.62 4.62
CA ALA A 154 -17.17 1.68 3.70
C ALA A 154 -16.56 0.29 3.86
N SER A 155 -17.38 -0.75 3.98
CA SER A 155 -16.89 -2.13 3.99
C SER A 155 -16.36 -2.53 2.61
N ILE A 156 -15.27 -3.28 2.58
CA ILE A 156 -14.71 -3.87 1.36
C ILE A 156 -14.99 -5.37 1.40
N ASP A 157 -15.72 -5.86 0.41
CA ASP A 157 -15.87 -7.30 0.20
C ASP A 157 -14.67 -7.83 -0.59
N LEU A 158 -13.75 -8.51 0.11
CA LEU A 158 -12.64 -9.19 -0.54
C LEU A 158 -13.03 -10.62 -0.91
N PRO A 159 -12.65 -11.10 -2.11
CA PRO A 159 -12.80 -12.50 -2.44
C PRO A 159 -11.96 -13.32 -1.45
N GLN A 160 -12.58 -14.28 -0.76
CA GLN A 160 -11.82 -15.28 0.01
C GLN A 160 -10.93 -16.03 -0.98
N GLU A 161 -9.61 -15.90 -0.84
CA GLU A 161 -8.72 -16.86 -1.47
C GLU A 161 -9.05 -18.22 -0.86
N ASP A 162 -9.70 -19.09 -1.66
CA ASP A 162 -9.89 -20.49 -1.32
C ASP A 162 -8.53 -21.02 -0.88
N SER A 163 -8.41 -21.33 0.41
CA SER A 163 -7.22 -21.93 1.00
C SER A 163 -6.81 -23.09 0.11
N VAL A 164 -5.70 -22.95 -0.63
CA VAL A 164 -5.12 -24.04 -1.39
C VAL A 164 -4.78 -25.11 -0.36
N LYS A 165 -5.67 -26.11 -0.22
CA LYS A 165 -5.40 -27.27 0.62
C LYS A 165 -4.06 -27.82 0.14
N PRO A 166 -3.04 -27.94 1.00
CA PRO A 166 -1.83 -28.62 0.60
C PRO A 166 -2.22 -30.04 0.22
N MET A 167 -2.10 -30.37 -1.07
CA MET A 167 -2.21 -31.74 -1.55
C MET A 167 -0.96 -32.45 -1.03
N ILE A 168 -1.06 -33.01 0.17
CA ILE A 168 -0.04 -33.92 0.69
C ILE A 168 -0.13 -35.19 -0.16
N SER A 169 0.65 -35.22 -1.25
CA SER A 169 0.85 -36.41 -2.05
C SER A 169 1.77 -37.36 -1.27
N ILE A 170 1.18 -38.26 -0.50
CA ILE A 170 1.89 -39.39 0.08
C ILE A 170 2.17 -40.40 -1.06
N ARG A 171 3.45 -40.66 -1.33
CA ARG A 171 3.90 -41.84 -2.06
C ARG A 171 4.83 -42.65 -1.18
#